data_AF-A0AA97DD13-F1
#
_entry.id   AF-A0AA97DD13-F1
#
_cell.length_a   1.000
_cell.length_b   1.000
_cell.length_c   1.000
_cell.angle_alpha   90.00
_cell.angle_beta   90.00
_cell.angle_gamma   90.00
#
_symmetry.space_group_name_H-M   'P 1'
#
loop_
_entity.id
_entity.type
_entity.pdbx_description
1 polymer ?
#
loop_
_entity_poly.entity_id
_entity_poly.type
_entity_poly.pdbx_seq_one_letter_code
_entity_poly.pdbx_strand_id
1 'polypeptide(L)'
;MNFSDFKKKVPNLTTLKLGGLAAQFTLAPALRLGYDAAMIQANRPKKAAVLALFYPDEKQNTRFVLTERASYKGTHSAQISFHGGKLNKVISI
;
A
#
# COMPACT_ATOMS: atom_id res chain seq x y z
N MET A 1 -12.40 9.23 -13.48
CA MET A 1 -12.05 8.27 -14.55
C MET A 1 -13.12 7.19 -14.59
N ASN A 2 -13.68 6.91 -15.77
CA ASN A 2 -14.65 5.84 -15.96
C ASN A 2 -14.00 4.47 -15.64
N PHE A 3 -14.74 3.59 -14.98
CA PHE A 3 -14.22 2.29 -14.53
C PHE A 3 -13.80 1.37 -15.69
N SER A 4 -14.48 1.45 -16.83
CA SER A 4 -14.08 0.70 -18.04
C SER A 4 -12.70 1.12 -18.52
N ASP A 5 -12.42 2.43 -18.53
CA ASP A 5 -11.12 2.95 -18.95
C ASP A 5 -10.01 2.66 -17.95
N PHE A 6 -10.35 2.63 -16.65
CA PHE A 6 -9.42 2.16 -15.63
C PHE A 6 -9.00 0.70 -15.87
N LYS A 7 -9.97 -0.20 -16.12
CA LYS A 7 -9.68 -1.62 -16.36
C LYS A 7 -8.71 -1.83 -17.53
N LYS A 8 -8.82 -1.04 -18.59
CA LYS A 8 -7.90 -1.09 -19.75
C LYS A 8 -6.45 -0.75 -19.37
N LYS A 9 -6.22 0.00 -18.29
CA LYS A 9 -4.88 0.37 -17.81
C LYS A 9 -4.26 -0.66 -16.87
N VAL A 10 -5.05 -1.53 -16.25
CA VAL A 10 -4.56 -2.53 -15.26
C VAL A 10 -3.46 -3.43 -15.83
N PRO A 11 -3.52 -3.95 -17.07
CA PRO A 11 -2.44 -4.77 -17.63
C PRO A 11 -1.10 -4.02 -17.74
N ASN A 12 -1.13 -2.70 -17.91
CA ASN A 12 0.10 -1.91 -17.94
C ASN A 12 0.72 -1.79 -16.54
N LEU A 13 -0.08 -1.86 -15.47
CA LEU A 13 0.42 -1.78 -14.11
C LEU A 13 1.15 -3.05 -13.67
N THR A 14 0.84 -4.21 -14.25
CA THR A 14 1.47 -5.48 -13.89
C THR A 14 2.85 -5.68 -14.51
N THR A 15 3.17 -4.95 -15.58
CA THR A 15 4.46 -5.04 -16.29
C THR A 15 5.44 -3.92 -15.92
N LEU A 16 4.97 -2.88 -15.23
CA LEU A 16 5.82 -1.78 -14.80
C LEU A 16 6.83 -2.21 -13.74
N LYS A 17 8.09 -1.78 -13.94
CA LYS A 17 9.15 -1.94 -12.93
C LYS A 17 8.84 -1.04 -11.73
N LEU A 18 8.79 -1.63 -10.54
CA LEU A 18 8.58 -0.89 -9.30
C LEU A 18 9.80 -0.01 -8.99
N GLY A 19 9.55 1.24 -8.56
CA GLY A 19 10.60 2.21 -8.21
C GLY A 19 11.38 1.88 -6.92
N GLY A 20 10.93 0.88 -6.15
CA GLY A 20 11.65 0.36 -4.99
C GLY A 20 12.01 1.43 -3.96
N LEU A 21 13.25 1.39 -3.49
CA LEU A 21 13.75 2.26 -2.41
C LEU A 21 13.74 3.75 -2.80
N ALA A 22 14.03 4.08 -4.06
CA ALA A 22 14.02 5.45 -4.56
C ALA A 22 12.62 6.08 -4.45
N ALA A 23 11.59 5.36 -4.89
CA ALA A 23 10.20 5.81 -4.76
C ALA A 23 9.74 5.91 -3.30
N GLN A 24 10.24 5.02 -2.43
CA GLN A 24 9.95 5.08 -1.00
C GLN A 24 10.53 6.35 -0.35
N PHE A 25 11.73 6.76 -0.75
CA PHE A 25 12.35 7.99 -0.24
C PHE A 25 11.67 9.26 -0.73
N THR A 26 11.12 9.28 -1.95
CA THR A 26 10.32 10.42 -2.44
C THR A 26 9.12 10.72 -1.53
N LEU A 27 8.54 9.70 -0.90
CA LEU A 27 7.39 9.83 -0.01
C LEU A 27 7.76 9.82 1.47
N ALA A 28 9.05 9.66 1.81
CA ALA A 28 9.50 9.64 3.18
C ALA A 28 9.49 11.06 3.78
N PRO A 29 9.12 11.22 5.06
CA PRO A 29 9.28 12.49 5.75
C PRO A 29 10.76 12.93 5.75
N ALA A 30 11.01 14.24 5.64
CA ALA A 30 12.36 14.80 5.53
C ALA A 30 13.31 14.41 6.69
N LEU A 31 12.74 14.09 7.86
CA LEU A 31 13.47 13.66 9.05
C LEU A 31 13.92 12.18 9.03
N ARG A 32 13.54 11.41 8.01
CA ARG A 32 13.88 9.99 7.93
C ARG A 32 15.31 9.84 7.41
N LEU A 33 16.23 9.46 8.29
CA LEU A 33 17.60 9.09 7.93
C LEU A 33 17.57 8.03 6.82
N GLY A 34 18.38 8.23 5.78
CA GLY A 34 18.53 7.28 4.69
C GLY A 34 18.99 5.93 5.23
N TYR A 35 18.35 4.85 4.77
CA TYR A 35 18.74 3.48 5.07
C TYR A 35 19.01 2.75 3.76
N ASP A 36 20.10 1.97 3.70
CA ASP A 36 20.46 1.20 2.52
C ASP A 36 19.94 -0.24 2.59
N ALA A 37 20.16 -1.00 1.52
CA ALA A 37 19.73 -2.40 1.46
C ALA A 37 20.35 -3.27 2.56
N ALA A 38 21.58 -2.98 3.00
CA ALA A 38 22.26 -3.73 4.05
C ALA A 38 21.61 -3.48 5.41
N MET A 39 21.27 -2.24 5.73
CA MET A 39 20.53 -1.87 6.93
C MET A 39 19.13 -2.49 6.94
N ILE A 40 18.43 -2.50 5.80
CA ILE A 40 17.11 -3.16 5.70
C ILE A 40 17.25 -4.65 6.02
N GLN A 41 18.23 -5.34 5.43
CA GLN A 41 18.43 -6.78 5.66
C GLN A 41 18.81 -7.07 7.12
N ALA A 42 19.71 -6.28 7.71
CA ALA A 42 20.11 -6.43 9.11
C ALA A 42 18.91 -6.32 10.07
N ASN A 43 17.92 -5.48 9.75
CA ASN A 43 16.71 -5.28 10.54
C ASN A 43 15.65 -6.38 10.38
N ARG A 44 15.86 -7.38 9.51
CA ARG A 44 14.98 -8.54 9.30
C ARG A 44 13.48 -8.13 9.19
N PRO A 45 13.10 -7.31 8.19
CA PRO A 45 11.76 -6.75 8.10
C PRO A 45 10.70 -7.83 7.96
N LYS A 46 9.58 -7.63 8.65
CA LYS A 46 8.42 -8.54 8.58
C LYS A 46 7.67 -8.27 7.27
N LYS A 47 7.37 -9.34 6.52
CA LYS A 47 6.56 -9.24 5.30
C LYS A 47 5.13 -8.80 5.65
N ALA A 48 4.59 -7.92 4.82
CA ALA A 48 3.22 -7.44 4.90
C ALA A 48 2.72 -7.14 3.47
N ALA A 49 1.40 -7.09 3.31
CA ALA A 49 0.77 -6.73 2.06
C ALA A 49 -0.42 -5.79 2.32
N VAL A 50 -0.77 -5.01 1.30
CA VAL A 50 -1.95 -4.16 1.28
C VAL A 50 -2.82 -4.54 0.08
N LEU A 51 -4.13 -4.36 0.22
CA LEU A 51 -5.13 -4.50 -0.82
C LEU A 51 -5.58 -3.11 -1.26
N ALA A 52 -5.40 -2.81 -2.54
CA ALA A 52 -6.03 -1.69 -3.21
C ALA A 52 -7.24 -2.21 -4.01
N LEU A 53 -8.43 -2.12 -3.43
CA LEU A 53 -9.68 -2.57 -4.05
C LEU A 53 -10.33 -1.43 -4.83
N PHE A 54 -10.49 -1.60 -6.14
CA PHE A 54 -11.12 -0.64 -7.05
C PHE A 54 -12.48 -1.15 -7.55
N TYR A 55 -13.48 -0.28 -7.62
CA TYR A 55 -14.85 -0.63 -8.04
C TYR A 55 -15.57 0.56 -8.71
N PRO A 56 -16.61 0.33 -9.54
CA PRO A 56 -17.43 1.41 -10.09
C PRO A 56 -18.47 1.89 -9.07
N ASP A 57 -18.70 3.20 -8.99
CA ASP A 57 -19.90 3.74 -8.35
C ASP A 57 -21.13 3.70 -9.28
N GLU A 58 -22.29 4.17 -8.79
CA GLU A 58 -23.53 4.25 -9.54
C GLU A 58 -23.40 5.04 -10.86
N LYS A 59 -22.44 5.96 -10.94
CA LYS A 59 -22.14 6.78 -12.13
C LYS A 59 -20.98 6.22 -12.96
N GLN A 60 -20.59 4.96 -12.75
CA GLN A 60 -19.46 4.28 -13.41
C GLN A 60 -18.09 4.95 -13.19
N ASN A 61 -17.94 5.78 -12.15
CA ASN A 61 -16.64 6.32 -11.79
C ASN A 61 -15.86 5.32 -10.95
N THR A 62 -14.55 5.24 -11.19
CA THR A 62 -13.66 4.40 -10.40
C THR A 62 -13.55 4.96 -8.98
N ARG A 63 -13.89 4.14 -8.00
CA ARG A 63 -13.67 4.36 -6.56
C ARG A 63 -12.69 3.31 -6.05
N PHE A 64 -12.10 3.58 -4.88
CA PHE A 64 -11.30 2.60 -4.17
C PHE A 64 -11.50 2.71 -2.66
N VAL A 65 -11.30 1.60 -1.96
CA VAL A 65 -11.62 1.51 -0.53
C VAL A 65 -10.40 1.82 0.33
N LEU A 66 -10.61 2.69 1.31
CA LEU A 66 -9.66 3.00 2.39
C LEU A 66 -10.31 2.70 3.74
N THR A 67 -9.49 2.49 4.76
CA THR A 67 -9.92 2.40 6.16
C THR A 67 -9.49 3.63 6.92
N GLU A 68 -10.35 4.07 7.82
CA GLU A 68 -9.95 4.91 8.94
C GLU A 68 -9.67 4.00 10.13
N ARG A 69 -8.47 4.09 10.70
CA ARG A 69 -8.13 3.26 11.87
C ARG A 69 -8.85 3.80 13.10
N ALA A 70 -9.37 2.88 13.93
CA ALA A 70 -10.11 3.21 15.14
C ALA A 70 -9.41 4.27 16.00
N SER A 71 -10.18 5.22 16.51
CA SER A 71 -9.66 6.27 17.36
C SER A 71 -9.42 5.74 18.77
N TYR A 72 -8.15 5.66 19.17
CA TYR A 72 -7.73 5.33 20.54
C TYR A 72 -6.54 6.21 20.93
N LYS A 73 -6.20 6.28 22.22
CA LYS A 73 -5.03 7.02 22.74
C LYS A 73 -3.71 6.34 22.33
N GLY A 74 -3.37 6.37 21.03
CA GLY A 74 -2.15 5.81 20.46
C GLY A 74 -1.72 6.52 19.18
N THR A 75 -0.44 6.37 18.81
CA THR A 75 0.30 7.17 17.81
C THR A 75 -0.19 7.06 16.36
N HIS A 76 -1.23 6.25 16.09
CA HIS A 76 -1.80 6.01 14.75
C HIS A 76 -3.32 6.25 14.68
N SER A 77 -3.89 6.94 15.68
CA SER A 77 -5.31 7.29 15.72
C SER A 77 -5.73 8.08 14.46
N ALA A 78 -6.90 7.76 13.90
CA ALA A 78 -7.53 8.46 12.78
C ALA A 78 -6.71 8.51 11.47
N GLN A 79 -5.72 7.62 11.30
CA GLN A 79 -4.98 7.54 10.03
C GLN A 79 -5.81 6.85 8.95
N ILE A 80 -5.81 7.44 7.75
CA ILE A 80 -6.35 6.82 6.54
C ILE A 80 -5.32 5.84 5.99
N SER A 81 -5.73 4.60 5.77
CA SER A 81 -4.84 3.55 5.29
C SER A 81 -5.51 2.64 4.25
N PHE A 82 -4.69 1.98 3.43
CA PHE A 82 -5.18 0.83 2.67
C PHE A 82 -5.51 -0.32 3.62
N HIS A 83 -6.45 -1.16 3.20
CA HIS A 83 -6.66 -2.46 3.81
C HIS A 83 -5.37 -3.27 3.71
N GLY A 84 -5.01 -4.02 4.74
CA GLY A 84 -3.77 -4.80 4.71
C GLY A 84 -3.46 -5.49 6.00
N GLY A 85 -2.35 -6.22 6.00
CA GLY A 85 -1.93 -7.02 7.13
C GLY A 85 -0.51 -7.52 7.02
N LYS A 86 0.05 -7.86 8.18
CA LYS A 86 1.31 -8.59 8.26
C LYS A 86 1.08 -10.04 7.79
N LEU A 87 2.08 -10.61 7.12
CA LEU A 87 2.10 -12.04 6.83
C LEU A 87 2.14 -12.83 8.15
N ASN A 88 1.09 -13.60 8.40
CA ASN A 88 1.04 -14.58 9.48
C ASN A 88 1.53 -15.93 8.96
N LYS A 89 2.19 -16.71 9.83
CA LYS A 89 2.39 -18.15 9.58
C LYS A 89 1.02 -18.80 9.69
N VAL A 90 0.36 -19.03 8.56
CA VAL A 90 -0.80 -19.93 8.52
C VAL A 90 -0.28 -21.24 7.95
N ILE A 91 -0.46 -22.32 8.72
CA ILE A 91 -0.28 -23.70 8.27
C ILE A 91 -1.28 -23.90 7.12
N SER A 92 -0.82 -24.36 5.96
CA SER A 92 -1.71 -24.73 4.85
C SER A 92 -2.76 -25.70 5.39
N ILE A 93 -4.03 -25.35 5.19
CA ILE A 93 -5.17 -26.27 5.25
C ILE A 93 -5.11 -27.20 4.05
#